data_AF-A0A9W8DLA3-F1
#
_entry.id   AF-A0A9W8DLA3-F1
#
_cell.length_a   1.000
_cell.length_b   1.000
_cell.length_c   1.000
_cell.angle_alpha   90.00
_cell.angle_beta   90.00
_cell.angle_gamma   90.00
#
_symmetry.space_group_name_H-M   'P 1'
#
loop_
_entity.id
_entity.type
_entity.pdbx_description
1 polymer ?
#
loop_
_entity_poly.entity_id
_entity_poly.type
_entity_poly.pdbx_seq_one_letter_code
_entity_poly.pdbx_strand_id
1 'polypeptide(L)'
;RGYPTTNGAIEEVIPIFGILGAVRFLGGYHLVVISGRDKVGSFRGHDIYRIKETKVVAFDPTMSQLSADQKADELIYLASFKSALSNQFMHFSYTFDMTNTLQRQCDLDPSLPLWQRADDRFYWNKYLHSHLHSSLEPTAAARFLLPVVQGFLAVRECTVKAHNFTYVLVSRRSRYRVGTRYFSRGADELGNVSNFVETEQMVFFDPKTSADGGAAAGPWQFSHVQTRGSIPIFWAQIPNMRYVPDLKIPTNVDTLSAFGKHFETQKGLYGDQVVVNLVNKKKYEEPMGLAFSRYTQLLDDPHIHYIHFDFHQECSKMRWHRLSLLIDRIKDQLEAQYYFSARGGPIATGSAATTAITTKPLTVAHRQTSVVRTNCMDCLDRTNVVQSVIARYTLTRVFRELGVLETHENIDDFMPLETMLRNVWADHADAISIVYSGTGALKTDFTRTGQRTRLGALQDGVNSIVRYVKNNYLD
;
A
#
# COMPACT_ATOMS: atom_id res chain seq x y z
N ARG A 1 33.43 -5.25 -16.06
CA ARG A 1 34.58 -5.33 -16.99
C ARG A 1 34.52 -4.06 -17.82
N GLY A 2 35.47 -3.13 -17.64
CA GLY A 2 35.47 -1.84 -18.32
C GLY A 2 35.83 -1.98 -19.81
N TYR A 3 35.33 -1.07 -20.64
CA TYR A 3 35.74 -0.92 -22.03
C TYR A 3 36.82 0.16 -22.10
N PRO A 4 37.91 -0.02 -22.88
CA PRO A 4 38.93 1.01 -23.02
C PRO A 4 38.40 2.18 -23.85
N THR A 5 38.48 3.40 -23.29
CA THR A 5 38.26 4.64 -24.04
C THR A 5 39.58 5.24 -24.52
N THR A 6 39.49 6.13 -25.51
CA THR A 6 40.61 6.72 -26.26
C THR A 6 41.64 7.49 -25.43
N ASN A 7 41.37 7.74 -24.14
CA ASN A 7 42.22 8.55 -23.26
C ASN A 7 42.89 7.77 -22.11
N GLY A 8 42.78 6.44 -22.06
CA GLY A 8 43.50 5.62 -21.06
C GLY A 8 42.99 5.74 -19.62
N ALA A 9 41.84 6.41 -19.39
CA ALA A 9 41.17 6.42 -18.10
C ALA A 9 40.44 5.08 -17.87
N ILE A 10 40.60 4.49 -16.69
CA ILE A 10 39.87 3.28 -16.29
C ILE A 10 38.45 3.72 -15.91
N GLU A 11 37.48 3.50 -16.80
CA GLU A 11 36.07 3.76 -16.52
C GLU A 11 35.45 2.61 -15.71
N GLU A 12 34.87 2.95 -14.55
CA GLU A 12 34.08 2.02 -13.76
C GLU A 12 32.67 1.91 -14.34
N VAL A 13 32.35 0.75 -14.92
CA VAL A 13 31.00 0.46 -15.43
C VAL A 13 30.17 -0.21 -14.32
N ILE A 14 29.14 0.49 -13.85
CA ILE A 14 28.23 0.00 -12.82
C ILE A 14 26.91 -0.45 -13.48
N PRO A 15 26.55 -1.74 -13.44
CA PRO A 15 25.25 -2.19 -13.90
C PRO A 15 24.16 -1.70 -12.92
N ILE A 16 23.09 -1.14 -13.47
CA ILE A 16 21.93 -0.67 -12.71
C ILE A 16 20.64 -1.29 -13.25
N PHE A 17 19.65 -1.43 -12.38
CA PHE A 17 18.32 -1.93 -12.71
C PHE A 17 17.29 -0.81 -12.91
N GLY A 18 17.64 0.43 -12.61
CA GLY A 18 16.76 1.58 -12.79
C GLY A 18 17.33 2.83 -12.13
N ILE A 19 16.83 3.98 -12.56
CA ILE A 19 17.13 5.27 -11.93
C ILE A 19 15.98 5.57 -10.98
N LEU A 20 16.29 5.75 -9.70
CA LEU A 20 15.31 6.14 -8.69
C LEU A 20 15.05 7.64 -8.74
N GLY A 21 16.05 8.42 -9.13
CA GLY A 21 15.94 9.84 -9.46
C GLY A 21 17.20 10.63 -9.12
N ALA A 22 17.09 11.95 -9.08
CA ALA A 22 18.16 12.85 -8.68
C ALA A 22 17.71 13.70 -7.48
N VAL A 23 18.65 13.99 -6.59
CA VAL A 23 18.44 14.84 -5.42
C VAL A 23 19.60 15.81 -5.27
N ARG A 24 19.30 17.05 -4.87
CA ARG A 24 20.30 18.07 -4.58
C ARG A 24 20.55 18.15 -3.09
N PHE A 25 21.80 17.99 -2.69
CA PHE A 25 22.29 18.29 -1.35
C PHE A 25 23.11 19.60 -1.39
N LEU A 26 23.76 19.98 -0.29
CA LEU A 26 24.56 21.22 -0.22
C LEU A 26 25.74 21.16 -1.20
N GLY A 27 26.39 19.99 -1.31
CA GLY A 27 27.56 19.79 -2.17
C GLY A 27 27.25 19.65 -3.67
N GLY A 28 25.97 19.48 -4.03
CA GLY A 28 25.53 19.35 -5.41
C GLY A 28 24.52 18.23 -5.65
N TYR A 29 24.34 17.91 -6.93
CA TYR A 29 23.42 16.86 -7.35
C TYR A 29 24.01 15.47 -7.16
N HIS A 30 23.16 14.56 -6.71
CA HIS A 30 23.44 13.15 -6.59
C HIS A 30 22.40 12.34 -7.38
N LEU A 31 22.88 11.40 -8.17
CA LEU A 31 22.08 10.41 -8.86
C LEU A 31 21.83 9.21 -7.93
N VAL A 32 20.57 8.80 -7.83
CA VAL A 32 20.16 7.64 -7.04
C VAL A 32 19.76 6.52 -7.99
N VAL A 33 20.50 5.42 -7.93
CA VAL A 33 20.31 4.28 -8.82
C VAL A 33 20.00 3.00 -8.05
N ILE A 34 19.23 2.12 -8.67
CA ILE A 34 18.93 0.79 -8.16
C ILE A 34 20.06 -0.15 -8.60
N SER A 35 20.94 -0.54 -7.68
CA SER A 35 22.07 -1.43 -7.96
C SER A 35 21.73 -2.91 -7.72
N GLY A 36 20.66 -3.20 -6.97
CA GLY A 36 20.22 -4.56 -6.66
C GLY A 36 18.71 -4.68 -6.55
N ARG A 37 18.17 -5.80 -7.02
CA ARG A 37 16.74 -6.12 -6.92
C ARG A 37 16.50 -7.62 -6.71
N ASP A 38 15.41 -7.96 -6.05
CA ASP A 38 14.90 -9.33 -5.93
C ASP A 38 13.58 -9.45 -6.70
N LYS A 39 13.38 -10.55 -7.44
CA LYS A 39 12.08 -10.85 -8.04
C LYS A 39 11.13 -11.38 -6.96
N VAL A 40 10.04 -10.66 -6.71
CA VAL A 40 9.04 -11.04 -5.69
C VAL A 40 8.06 -12.06 -6.25
N GLY A 41 7.71 -11.92 -7.52
CA GLY A 41 6.77 -12.80 -8.20
C GLY A 41 6.57 -12.39 -9.66
N SER A 42 5.74 -13.16 -10.35
CA SER A 42 5.27 -12.85 -11.69
C SER A 42 3.79 -13.16 -11.74
N PHE A 43 3.00 -12.31 -12.38
CA PHE A 43 1.61 -12.63 -12.70
C PHE A 43 1.27 -12.07 -14.08
N ARG A 44 0.58 -12.86 -14.91
CA ARG A 44 0.23 -12.50 -16.29
C ARG A 44 1.43 -12.07 -17.17
N GLY A 45 2.62 -12.59 -16.85
CA GLY A 45 3.88 -12.23 -17.52
C GLY A 45 4.48 -10.89 -17.09
N HIS A 46 3.89 -10.22 -16.10
CA HIS A 46 4.49 -9.07 -15.46
C HIS A 46 5.36 -9.52 -14.30
N ASP A 47 6.66 -9.27 -14.43
CA ASP A 47 7.59 -9.46 -13.33
C ASP A 47 7.57 -8.26 -12.41
N ILE A 48 7.54 -8.52 -11.10
CA ILE A 48 7.60 -7.49 -10.09
C ILE A 48 8.82 -7.71 -9.20
N TYR A 49 9.48 -6.59 -8.92
CA TYR A 49 10.75 -6.57 -8.22
C TYR A 49 10.66 -5.73 -6.95
N ARG A 50 11.41 -6.16 -5.94
CA ARG A 50 11.70 -5.41 -4.72
C ARG A 50 13.10 -4.83 -4.84
N ILE A 51 13.24 -3.55 -4.48
CA ILE A 51 14.55 -2.90 -4.42
C ILE A 51 15.34 -3.51 -3.25
N LYS A 52 16.51 -4.06 -3.55
CA LYS A 52 17.41 -4.67 -2.55
C LYS A 52 18.53 -3.73 -2.16
N GLU A 53 19.08 -3.01 -3.14
CA GLU A 53 20.22 -2.13 -2.93
C GLU A 53 20.10 -0.89 -3.82
N THR A 54 20.46 0.26 -3.26
CA THR A 54 20.55 1.54 -3.95
C THR A 54 21.94 2.13 -3.79
N LYS A 55 22.47 2.74 -4.85
CA LYS A 55 23.70 3.53 -4.81
C LYS A 55 23.37 5.00 -5.01
N VAL A 56 24.06 5.85 -4.25
CA VAL A 56 24.00 7.31 -4.38
C VAL A 56 25.34 7.77 -4.96
N VAL A 57 25.30 8.31 -6.18
CA VAL A 57 26.48 8.71 -6.96
C VAL A 57 26.47 10.22 -7.11
N ALA A 58 27.49 10.91 -6.62
CA ALA A 58 27.62 12.36 -6.81
C ALA A 58 28.00 12.66 -8.28
N PHE A 59 27.39 13.68 -8.89
CA PHE A 59 27.79 14.13 -10.23
C PHE A 59 29.12 14.89 -10.20
N ASP A 60 29.32 15.70 -9.16
CA ASP A 60 30.58 16.41 -8.90
C ASP A 60 30.81 16.40 -7.37
N PRO A 61 31.93 15.87 -6.86
CA PRO A 61 32.27 15.94 -5.45
C PRO A 61 32.81 17.34 -5.06
N THR A 62 32.07 18.40 -5.36
CA THR A 62 32.37 19.80 -4.98
C THR A 62 32.15 20.05 -3.48
N MET A 63 32.82 19.26 -2.65
CA MET A 63 32.94 19.48 -1.20
C MET A 63 33.90 20.65 -0.90
N SER A 64 34.75 21.04 -1.85
CA SER A 64 35.79 22.06 -1.65
C SER A 64 35.24 23.46 -1.40
N GLN A 65 34.04 23.78 -1.91
CA GLN A 65 33.41 25.10 -1.77
C GLN A 65 32.57 25.26 -0.49
N LEU A 66 32.38 24.19 0.29
CA LEU A 66 31.56 24.21 1.50
C LEU A 66 32.37 24.58 2.75
N SER A 67 31.74 25.30 3.68
CA SER A 67 32.29 25.54 5.02
C SER A 67 32.45 24.25 5.83
N ALA A 68 33.17 24.30 6.95
CA ALA A 68 33.33 23.13 7.83
C ALA A 68 31.97 22.61 8.35
N ASP A 69 31.08 23.52 8.75
CA ASP A 69 29.74 23.16 9.24
C ASP A 69 28.87 22.56 8.12
N GLN A 70 28.91 23.15 6.92
CA GLN A 70 28.17 22.63 5.76
C GLN A 70 28.63 21.23 5.35
N LYS A 71 29.93 20.92 5.50
CA LYS A 71 30.44 19.56 5.28
C LYS A 71 29.89 18.58 6.32
N ALA A 72 29.76 19.00 7.57
CA ALA A 72 29.17 18.16 8.61
C ALA A 72 27.68 17.91 8.33
N ASP A 73 26.93 18.95 7.98
CA ASP A 73 25.51 18.85 7.61
C ASP A 73 25.30 17.96 6.38
N GLU A 74 26.13 18.10 5.34
CA GLU A 74 26.09 17.27 4.13
C GLU A 74 26.23 15.78 4.47
N LEU A 75 27.17 15.42 5.35
CA LEU A 75 27.35 14.04 5.80
C LEU A 75 26.13 13.52 6.55
N ILE A 76 25.51 14.35 7.39
CA ILE A 76 24.27 14.01 8.11
C ILE A 76 23.12 13.81 7.13
N TYR A 77 22.93 14.72 6.17
CA TYR A 77 21.87 14.61 5.15
C TYR A 77 22.04 13.36 4.29
N LEU A 78 23.26 13.07 3.83
CA LEU A 78 23.54 11.88 3.06
C LEU A 78 23.33 10.60 3.87
N ALA A 79 23.71 10.57 5.15
CA ALA A 79 23.50 9.43 6.03
C ALA A 79 22.00 9.18 6.27
N SER A 80 21.23 10.22 6.61
CA SER A 80 19.78 10.14 6.80
C SER A 80 19.06 9.71 5.53
N PHE A 81 19.47 10.24 4.37
CA PHE A 81 18.89 9.86 3.08
C PHE A 81 19.20 8.40 2.73
N LYS A 82 20.44 7.95 2.88
CA LYS A 82 20.81 6.53 2.67
C LYS A 82 20.06 5.60 3.62
N SER A 83 19.86 6.01 4.87
CA SER A 83 19.04 5.26 5.84
C SER A 83 17.59 5.15 5.37
N ALA A 84 16.98 6.24 4.89
CA ALA A 84 15.63 6.23 4.36
C ALA A 84 15.49 5.35 3.10
N LEU A 85 16.51 5.33 2.24
CA LEU A 85 16.56 4.48 1.03
C LEU A 85 16.78 2.99 1.32
N SER A 86 17.36 2.63 2.48
CA SER A 86 17.56 1.24 2.89
C SER A 86 16.25 0.48 3.19
N ASN A 87 15.11 1.16 3.05
CA ASN A 87 13.78 0.60 3.23
C ASN A 87 13.48 -0.48 2.18
N GLN A 88 13.37 -1.74 2.65
CA GLN A 88 13.14 -2.91 1.81
C GLN A 88 11.73 -3.02 1.21
N PHE A 89 10.83 -2.05 1.48
CA PHE A 89 9.42 -2.11 1.08
C PHE A 89 9.12 -1.31 -0.19
N MET A 90 10.13 -1.04 -1.01
CA MET A 90 9.99 -0.39 -2.31
C MET A 90 9.91 -1.43 -3.44
N HIS A 91 8.89 -1.28 -4.28
CA HIS A 91 8.58 -2.22 -5.35
C HIS A 91 8.38 -1.49 -6.69
N PHE A 92 8.72 -2.17 -7.78
CA PHE A 92 8.49 -1.69 -9.14
C PHE A 92 8.30 -2.84 -10.12
N SER A 93 7.69 -2.53 -11.27
CA SER A 93 7.68 -3.38 -12.45
C SER A 93 8.03 -2.53 -13.67
N TYR A 94 8.66 -3.13 -14.66
CA TYR A 94 8.95 -2.45 -15.93
C TYR A 94 7.75 -2.43 -16.88
N THR A 95 6.77 -3.30 -16.66
CA THR A 95 5.67 -3.51 -17.61
C THR A 95 4.30 -3.35 -16.98
N PHE A 96 4.20 -3.39 -15.64
CA PHE A 96 2.96 -3.23 -14.91
C PHE A 96 2.94 -1.91 -14.12
N ASP A 97 1.81 -1.19 -14.22
CA ASP A 97 1.62 0.00 -13.39
C ASP A 97 1.16 -0.41 -12.00
N MET A 98 2.08 -0.35 -11.04
CA MET A 98 1.79 -0.68 -9.64
C MET A 98 1.08 0.44 -8.89
N THR A 99 1.04 1.66 -9.41
CA THR A 99 0.51 2.85 -8.72
C THR A 99 -1.01 2.92 -8.80
N ASN A 100 -1.61 2.38 -9.87
CA ASN A 100 -3.05 2.33 -10.08
C ASN A 100 -3.64 0.95 -9.78
N THR A 101 -4.93 0.91 -9.42
CA THR A 101 -5.71 -0.33 -9.30
C THR A 101 -5.96 -0.94 -10.68
N LEU A 102 -6.28 -2.24 -10.74
CA LEU A 102 -6.68 -2.88 -12.00
C LEU A 102 -7.86 -2.15 -12.66
N GLN A 103 -8.84 -1.72 -11.86
CA GLN A 103 -9.98 -0.95 -12.34
C GLN A 103 -9.55 0.36 -13.01
N ARG A 104 -8.70 1.16 -12.35
CA ARG A 104 -8.26 2.45 -12.88
C ARG A 104 -7.38 2.30 -14.11
N GLN A 105 -6.57 1.25 -14.17
CA GLN A 105 -5.78 0.93 -15.36
C GLN A 105 -6.63 0.66 -16.60
N CYS A 106 -7.90 0.26 -16.46
CA CYS A 106 -8.81 0.06 -17.59
C CYS A 106 -9.27 1.39 -18.22
N ASP A 107 -9.17 2.49 -17.50
CA ASP A 107 -9.58 3.83 -17.95
C ASP A 107 -8.40 4.65 -18.50
N LEU A 108 -7.17 4.13 -18.37
CA LEU A 108 -5.95 4.80 -18.79
C LEU A 108 -5.53 4.35 -20.19
N ASP A 109 -4.93 5.27 -20.94
CA ASP A 109 -4.34 4.96 -22.25
C ASP A 109 -3.08 4.09 -22.08
N PRO A 110 -3.08 2.84 -22.57
CA PRO A 110 -1.94 1.94 -22.43
C PRO A 110 -0.74 2.35 -23.30
N SER A 111 -0.93 3.24 -24.28
CA SER A 111 0.14 3.76 -25.14
C SER A 111 1.06 4.74 -24.40
N LEU A 112 0.57 5.36 -23.33
CA LEU A 112 1.34 6.29 -22.52
C LEU A 112 2.36 5.54 -21.64
N PRO A 113 3.56 6.13 -21.44
CA PRO A 113 4.57 5.54 -20.59
C PRO A 113 4.10 5.47 -19.12
N LEU A 114 4.65 4.51 -18.37
CA LEU A 114 4.24 4.22 -16.98
C LEU A 114 4.21 5.46 -16.08
N TRP A 115 5.18 6.37 -16.22
CA TRP A 115 5.28 7.56 -15.37
C TRP A 115 4.19 8.61 -15.64
N GLN A 116 3.64 8.68 -16.85
CA GLN A 116 2.57 9.64 -17.20
C GLN A 116 1.22 9.17 -16.68
N ARG A 117 0.97 7.86 -16.72
CA ARG A 117 -0.28 7.27 -16.25
C ARG A 117 -0.30 6.99 -14.74
N ALA A 118 0.85 7.10 -14.08
CA ALA A 118 1.01 6.75 -12.67
C ALA A 118 0.13 7.62 -11.75
N ASP A 119 -0.50 6.99 -10.76
CA ASP A 119 -1.17 7.70 -9.66
C ASP A 119 -0.13 8.45 -8.83
N ASP A 120 -0.22 9.77 -8.88
CA ASP A 120 0.65 10.67 -8.16
C ASP A 120 0.72 10.38 -6.65
N ARG A 121 -0.41 9.97 -6.04
CA ARG A 121 -0.46 9.64 -4.61
C ARG A 121 0.45 8.49 -4.25
N PHE A 122 0.67 7.55 -5.17
CA PHE A 122 1.46 6.33 -4.94
C PHE A 122 2.78 6.31 -5.70
N TYR A 123 3.10 7.36 -6.46
CA TYR A 123 4.36 7.55 -7.14
C TYR A 123 5.42 8.09 -6.16
N TRP A 124 6.02 7.19 -5.38
CA TRP A 124 6.92 7.51 -4.26
C TRP A 124 8.11 8.39 -4.67
N ASN A 125 8.82 8.01 -5.75
CA ASN A 125 10.01 8.70 -6.22
C ASN A 125 9.74 9.90 -7.15
N LYS A 126 8.49 10.38 -7.29
CA LYS A 126 8.22 11.48 -8.24
C LYS A 126 8.89 12.80 -7.86
N TYR A 127 9.18 13.06 -6.58
CA TYR A 127 10.04 14.20 -6.22
C TYR A 127 11.46 14.04 -6.79
N LEU A 128 12.06 12.85 -6.64
CA LEU A 128 13.40 12.57 -7.18
C LEU A 128 13.43 12.63 -8.72
N HIS A 129 12.30 12.34 -9.37
CA HIS A 129 12.17 12.47 -10.81
C HIS A 129 11.91 13.90 -11.31
N SER A 130 11.47 14.83 -10.46
CA SER A 130 11.11 16.19 -10.90
C SER A 130 12.26 16.88 -11.66
N HIS A 131 13.49 16.75 -11.16
CA HIS A 131 14.71 17.29 -11.77
C HIS A 131 15.12 16.56 -13.05
N LEU A 132 14.83 15.26 -13.17
CA LEU A 132 15.11 14.50 -14.38
C LEU A 132 14.08 14.82 -15.45
N HIS A 133 12.82 14.95 -15.07
CA HIS A 133 11.72 15.28 -15.97
C HIS A 133 11.92 16.62 -16.67
N SER A 134 12.40 17.64 -15.96
CA SER A 134 12.70 18.96 -16.57
C SER A 134 13.86 18.92 -17.56
N SER A 135 14.69 17.88 -17.52
CA SER A 135 15.99 17.83 -18.21
C SER A 135 16.05 16.79 -19.31
N LEU A 136 15.07 15.89 -19.40
CA LEU A 136 15.03 14.79 -20.36
C LEU A 136 14.02 15.06 -21.48
N GLU A 137 14.41 14.73 -22.72
CA GLU A 137 13.49 14.65 -23.84
C GLU A 137 12.39 13.59 -23.57
N PRO A 138 11.15 13.77 -24.07
CA PRO A 138 10.02 12.88 -23.76
C PRO A 138 10.27 11.39 -24.03
N THR A 139 11.00 11.08 -25.11
CA THR A 139 11.37 9.70 -25.48
C THR A 139 12.38 9.09 -24.52
N ALA A 140 13.33 9.89 -24.01
CA ALA A 140 14.28 9.46 -22.99
C ALA A 140 13.59 9.31 -21.63
N ALA A 141 12.70 10.25 -21.27
CA ALA A 141 11.92 10.21 -20.05
C ALA A 141 11.10 8.92 -19.95
N ALA A 142 10.46 8.48 -21.05
CA ALA A 142 9.74 7.21 -21.11
C ALA A 142 10.60 5.96 -20.77
N ARG A 143 11.91 6.01 -21.03
CA ARG A 143 12.83 4.89 -20.76
C ARG A 143 13.44 4.92 -19.36
N PHE A 144 13.65 6.11 -18.79
CA PHE A 144 14.38 6.27 -17.53
C PHE A 144 13.48 6.53 -16.33
N LEU A 145 12.30 7.12 -16.51
CA LEU A 145 11.40 7.42 -15.41
C LEU A 145 10.58 6.18 -15.04
N LEU A 146 11.07 5.47 -14.04
CA LEU A 146 10.44 4.26 -13.49
C LEU A 146 9.65 4.57 -12.21
N PRO A 147 8.31 4.43 -12.20
CA PRO A 147 7.53 4.59 -10.97
C PRO A 147 7.85 3.51 -9.94
N VAL A 148 8.12 3.95 -8.71
CA VAL A 148 8.33 3.08 -7.55
C VAL A 148 7.21 3.31 -6.55
N VAL A 149 6.69 2.22 -6.00
CA VAL A 149 5.66 2.20 -4.96
C VAL A 149 6.29 1.77 -3.64
N GLN A 150 5.92 2.42 -2.55
CA GLN A 150 6.23 1.96 -1.20
C GLN A 150 5.04 1.21 -0.60
N GLY A 151 5.28 0.02 -0.05
CA GLY A 151 4.27 -0.76 0.67
C GLY A 151 4.55 -2.27 0.63
N PHE A 152 3.53 -3.07 0.33
CA PHE A 152 3.62 -4.53 0.40
C PHE A 152 3.17 -5.18 -0.90
N LEU A 153 3.80 -6.31 -1.22
CA LEU A 153 3.44 -7.15 -2.34
C LEU A 153 3.61 -8.62 -1.98
N ALA A 154 2.59 -9.41 -2.24
CA ALA A 154 2.69 -10.87 -2.26
C ALA A 154 2.01 -11.43 -3.51
N VAL A 155 2.67 -12.39 -4.15
CA VAL A 155 2.13 -13.19 -5.25
C VAL A 155 2.19 -14.65 -4.83
N ARG A 156 1.08 -15.37 -4.90
CA ARG A 156 0.96 -16.77 -4.49
C ARG A 156 0.15 -17.54 -5.52
N GLU A 157 0.73 -18.61 -6.03
CA GLU A 157 0.00 -19.60 -6.81
C GLU A 157 -0.75 -20.53 -5.84
N CYS A 158 -2.02 -20.77 -6.10
CA CYS A 158 -2.89 -21.53 -5.23
C CYS A 158 -3.79 -22.47 -6.03
N THR A 159 -4.19 -23.57 -5.39
CA THR A 159 -5.10 -24.55 -5.95
C THR A 159 -6.21 -24.85 -4.96
N VAL A 160 -7.47 -24.73 -5.38
CA VAL A 160 -8.67 -25.11 -4.61
C VAL A 160 -9.53 -25.98 -5.50
N LYS A 161 -9.96 -27.16 -5.04
CA LYS A 161 -10.78 -28.11 -5.84
C LYS A 161 -10.27 -28.31 -7.28
N ALA A 162 -8.95 -28.50 -7.45
CA ALA A 162 -8.27 -28.64 -8.75
C ALA A 162 -8.30 -27.41 -9.69
N HIS A 163 -8.85 -26.28 -9.23
CA HIS A 163 -8.79 -24.99 -9.89
C HIS A 163 -7.54 -24.22 -9.46
N ASN A 164 -6.71 -23.82 -10.43
CA ASN A 164 -5.50 -23.02 -10.18
C ASN A 164 -5.83 -21.52 -10.32
N PHE A 165 -5.30 -20.71 -9.41
CA PHE A 165 -5.40 -19.26 -9.48
C PHE A 165 -4.14 -18.61 -8.89
N THR A 166 -3.82 -17.44 -9.40
CA THR A 166 -2.79 -16.57 -8.83
C THR A 166 -3.48 -15.58 -7.89
N TYR A 167 -3.15 -15.65 -6.60
CA TYR A 167 -3.53 -14.67 -5.60
C TYR A 167 -2.47 -13.58 -5.50
N VAL A 168 -2.88 -12.32 -5.58
CA VAL A 168 -1.98 -11.16 -5.43
C VAL A 168 -2.54 -10.22 -4.38
N LEU A 169 -1.70 -9.79 -3.43
CA LEU A 169 -2.03 -8.72 -2.49
C LEU A 169 -1.03 -7.59 -2.68
N VAL A 170 -1.51 -6.41 -3.06
CA VAL A 170 -0.73 -5.19 -3.19
C VAL A 170 -1.19 -4.19 -2.14
N SER A 171 -0.27 -3.47 -1.53
CA SER A 171 -0.59 -2.29 -0.75
C SER A 171 0.34 -1.14 -1.10
N ARG A 172 -0.26 0.01 -1.37
CA ARG A 172 0.42 1.23 -1.79
C ARG A 172 0.22 2.28 -0.72
N ARG A 173 1.33 2.80 -0.16
CA ARG A 173 1.29 3.92 0.79
C ARG A 173 1.37 5.23 0.03
N SER A 174 0.53 6.18 0.42
CA SER A 174 0.57 7.52 -0.17
C SER A 174 1.85 8.25 0.20
N ARG A 175 2.38 9.00 -0.77
CA ARG A 175 3.50 9.95 -0.56
C ARG A 175 3.08 11.24 0.15
N TYR A 176 1.78 11.51 0.24
CA TYR A 176 1.27 12.71 0.89
C TYR A 176 1.26 12.55 2.40
N ARG A 177 1.55 13.67 3.09
CA ARG A 177 1.56 13.77 4.55
C ARG A 177 2.31 12.60 5.22
N VAL A 178 3.44 12.20 4.64
CA VAL A 178 4.32 11.17 5.19
C VAL A 178 5.07 11.76 6.38
N GLY A 179 5.17 10.98 7.46
CA GLY A 179 5.98 11.30 8.61
C GLY A 179 5.90 10.18 9.63
N THR A 180 6.67 10.33 10.70
CA THR A 180 6.71 9.38 11.82
C THR A 180 5.43 9.48 12.66
N ARG A 181 5.19 8.45 13.47
CA ARG A 181 3.91 8.20 14.13
C ARG A 181 3.36 9.38 14.93
N TYR A 182 4.19 10.18 15.59
CA TYR A 182 3.71 11.32 16.40
C TYR A 182 3.81 12.67 15.68
N PHE A 183 4.63 12.76 14.63
CA PHE A 183 4.85 14.01 13.89
C PHE A 183 3.91 14.17 12.69
N SER A 184 3.36 13.06 12.16
CA SER A 184 2.36 13.10 11.09
C SER A 184 1.09 12.34 11.47
N ARG A 185 0.08 13.10 11.89
CA ARG A 185 -1.28 12.61 12.17
C ARG A 185 -2.34 13.55 11.61
N GLY A 186 -3.54 13.01 11.43
CA GLY A 186 -4.69 13.76 10.93
C GLY A 186 -4.61 14.09 9.44
N ALA A 187 -5.42 15.08 9.06
CA ALA A 187 -5.43 15.67 7.72
C ALA A 187 -4.57 16.95 7.65
N ASP A 188 -4.13 17.30 6.44
CA ASP A 188 -3.71 18.67 6.09
C ASP A 188 -4.90 19.51 5.60
N GLU A 189 -4.65 20.78 5.28
CA GLU A 189 -5.65 21.74 4.78
C GLU A 189 -6.21 21.39 3.39
N LEU A 190 -5.51 20.53 2.66
CA LEU A 190 -5.91 20.00 1.35
C LEU A 190 -6.74 18.70 1.50
N GLY A 191 -6.88 18.18 2.72
CA GLY A 191 -7.59 16.93 2.99
C GLY A 191 -6.73 15.67 2.79
N ASN A 192 -5.41 15.78 2.62
CA ASN A 192 -4.55 14.60 2.61
C ASN A 192 -4.32 14.09 4.02
N VAL A 193 -4.55 12.80 4.24
CA VAL A 193 -4.38 12.17 5.55
C VAL A 193 -3.03 11.50 5.68
N SER A 194 -2.47 11.53 6.88
CA SER A 194 -1.28 10.77 7.22
C SER A 194 -1.53 9.27 7.07
N ASN A 195 -0.48 8.54 6.64
CA ASN A 195 -0.50 7.09 6.52
C ASN A 195 -1.67 6.52 5.69
N PHE A 196 -2.09 7.23 4.64
CA PHE A 196 -3.06 6.70 3.69
C PHE A 196 -2.46 5.49 2.97
N VAL A 197 -3.17 4.37 2.97
CA VAL A 197 -2.78 3.14 2.29
C VAL A 197 -3.98 2.59 1.54
N GLU A 198 -3.76 2.26 0.27
CA GLU A 198 -4.69 1.51 -0.56
C GLU A 198 -4.21 0.07 -0.65
N THR A 199 -5.05 -0.88 -0.23
CA THR A 199 -4.77 -2.31 -0.27
C THR A 199 -5.69 -2.95 -1.30
N GLU A 200 -5.10 -3.60 -2.30
CA GLU A 200 -5.79 -4.26 -3.40
C GLU A 200 -5.50 -5.75 -3.38
N GLN A 201 -6.57 -6.53 -3.31
CA GLN A 201 -6.56 -7.98 -3.42
C GLN A 201 -6.97 -8.34 -4.85
N MET A 202 -6.10 -9.04 -5.58
CA MET A 202 -6.37 -9.48 -6.95
C MET A 202 -6.38 -11.00 -7.03
N VAL A 203 -7.21 -11.52 -7.93
CA VAL A 203 -7.25 -12.94 -8.29
C VAL A 203 -7.22 -13.05 -9.79
N PHE A 204 -6.30 -13.85 -10.30
CA PHE A 204 -6.27 -14.23 -11.71
C PHE A 204 -6.61 -15.70 -11.82
N PHE A 205 -7.63 -16.00 -12.62
CA PHE A 205 -8.16 -17.35 -12.77
C PHE A 205 -8.25 -17.72 -14.25
N ASP A 206 -7.64 -18.84 -14.61
CA ASP A 206 -7.70 -19.39 -15.96
C ASP A 206 -8.52 -20.69 -15.95
N PRO A 207 -9.74 -20.68 -16.52
CA PRO A 207 -10.58 -21.86 -16.58
C PRO A 207 -9.98 -22.89 -17.54
N LYS A 208 -9.40 -23.98 -17.00
CA LYS A 208 -8.78 -25.07 -17.77
C LYS A 208 -9.72 -25.81 -18.72
N THR A 209 -11.03 -25.77 -18.47
CA THR A 209 -12.06 -26.43 -19.28
C THR A 209 -13.39 -25.72 -19.06
N SER A 210 -13.94 -25.11 -20.10
CA SER A 210 -15.37 -24.80 -20.13
C SER A 210 -16.00 -25.71 -21.17
N ALA A 211 -16.97 -26.54 -20.77
CA ALA A 211 -17.83 -27.28 -21.69
C ALA A 211 -18.60 -26.33 -22.64
N ASP A 212 -18.74 -25.05 -22.25
CA ASP A 212 -19.45 -24.01 -23.01
C ASP A 212 -18.55 -23.17 -23.95
N GLY A 213 -17.38 -23.67 -24.36
CA GLY A 213 -16.48 -22.90 -25.25
C GLY A 213 -15.84 -21.66 -24.61
N GLY A 214 -15.93 -21.51 -23.28
CA GLY A 214 -15.39 -20.39 -22.48
C GLY A 214 -13.86 -20.17 -22.52
N ALA A 215 -13.07 -21.12 -23.03
CA ALA A 215 -11.67 -20.88 -23.38
C ALA A 215 -11.53 -19.75 -24.44
N ALA A 216 -12.60 -19.47 -25.19
CA ALA A 216 -12.66 -18.42 -26.19
C ALA A 216 -12.70 -16.98 -25.62
N ALA A 217 -12.93 -16.76 -24.32
CA ALA A 217 -13.06 -15.39 -23.77
C ALA A 217 -11.86 -14.93 -22.90
N GLY A 218 -10.85 -15.78 -22.66
CA GLY A 218 -9.64 -15.42 -21.90
C GLY A 218 -9.80 -15.52 -20.38
N PRO A 219 -8.70 -15.29 -19.62
CA PRO A 219 -8.69 -15.48 -18.17
C PRO A 219 -9.53 -14.41 -17.47
N TRP A 220 -10.06 -14.79 -16.32
CA TRP A 220 -10.72 -13.85 -15.42
C TRP A 220 -9.70 -13.09 -14.57
N GLN A 221 -9.98 -11.80 -14.37
CA GLN A 221 -9.27 -10.94 -13.45
C GLN A 221 -10.27 -10.32 -12.47
N PHE A 222 -9.96 -10.40 -11.18
CA PHE A 222 -10.72 -9.77 -10.12
C PHE A 222 -9.81 -8.83 -9.33
N SER A 223 -10.38 -7.72 -8.87
CA SER A 223 -9.72 -6.82 -7.93
C SER A 223 -10.73 -6.29 -6.91
N HIS A 224 -10.34 -6.32 -5.64
CA HIS A 224 -11.07 -5.70 -4.56
C HIS A 224 -10.16 -4.77 -3.77
N VAL A 225 -10.57 -3.51 -3.67
CA VAL A 225 -9.79 -2.42 -3.09
C VAL A 225 -10.37 -2.00 -1.75
N GLN A 226 -9.51 -1.81 -0.76
CA GLN A 226 -9.85 -1.26 0.55
C GLN A 226 -8.88 -0.12 0.87
N THR A 227 -9.36 0.88 1.63
CA THR A 227 -8.51 1.99 2.04
C THR A 227 -8.37 2.03 3.56
N ARG A 228 -7.27 2.62 4.02
CA ARG A 228 -7.08 3.00 5.41
C ARG A 228 -6.27 4.28 5.49
N GLY A 229 -6.38 4.99 6.60
CA GLY A 229 -5.57 6.18 6.85
C GLY A 229 -5.82 6.73 8.24
N SER A 230 -5.15 7.84 8.56
CA SER A 230 -5.48 8.62 9.74
C SER A 230 -6.92 9.14 9.68
N ILE A 231 -7.49 9.43 10.84
CA ILE A 231 -8.81 10.09 10.92
C ILE A 231 -8.68 11.47 10.27
N PRO A 232 -9.55 11.83 9.30
CA PRO A 232 -9.39 13.01 8.43
C PRO A 232 -9.75 14.34 9.12
N ILE A 233 -9.28 14.54 10.35
CA ILE A 233 -9.44 15.78 11.12
C ILE A 233 -8.06 16.31 11.49
N PHE A 234 -7.96 17.56 11.92
CA PHE A 234 -6.73 18.04 12.51
C PHE A 234 -6.58 17.48 13.92
N TRP A 235 -5.46 16.80 14.20
CA TRP A 235 -5.12 16.34 15.55
C TRP A 235 -3.64 16.01 15.67
N ALA A 236 -3.14 16.08 16.90
CA ALA A 236 -1.75 15.76 17.23
C ALA A 236 -1.66 14.98 18.54
N GLN A 237 -0.63 14.15 18.65
CA GLN A 237 -0.17 13.55 19.90
C GLN A 237 1.19 14.15 20.21
N ILE A 238 1.25 15.05 21.19
CA ILE A 238 2.49 15.78 21.49
C ILE A 238 3.40 14.92 22.35
N PRO A 239 4.58 14.49 21.86
CA PRO A 239 5.53 13.72 22.64
C PRO A 239 5.93 14.50 23.89
N ASN A 240 5.68 13.94 25.07
CA ASN A 240 5.95 14.57 26.36
C ASN A 240 6.64 13.59 27.34
N MET A 241 7.39 12.62 26.80
CA MET A 241 8.05 11.51 27.54
C MET A 241 7.09 10.56 28.27
N ARG A 242 5.77 10.78 28.26
CA ARG A 242 4.80 9.82 28.78
C ARG A 242 4.64 8.64 27.81
N TYR A 243 4.27 7.49 28.35
CA TYR A 243 4.00 6.28 27.56
C TYR A 243 2.86 6.48 26.54
N VAL A 244 1.84 7.27 26.91
CA VAL A 244 0.78 7.74 26.00
C VAL A 244 0.86 9.26 25.95
N PRO A 245 1.23 9.87 24.81
CA PRO A 245 1.33 11.32 24.68
C PRO A 245 -0.01 12.04 24.81
N ASP A 246 -0.02 13.34 25.07
CA ASP A 246 -1.28 14.07 25.22
C ASP A 246 -1.97 14.29 23.87
N LEU A 247 -3.26 13.95 23.78
CA LEU A 247 -4.09 14.14 22.59
C LEU A 247 -4.57 15.58 22.50
N LYS A 248 -4.32 16.26 21.37
CA LYS A 248 -4.86 17.59 21.08
C LYS A 248 -5.64 17.59 19.77
N ILE A 249 -6.87 18.11 19.83
CA ILE A 249 -7.73 18.39 18.68
C ILE A 249 -7.92 19.91 18.64
N PRO A 250 -7.23 20.63 17.75
CA PRO A 250 -7.39 22.08 17.64
C PRO A 250 -8.82 22.44 17.21
N THR A 251 -9.39 23.46 17.84
CA THR A 251 -10.74 23.97 17.56
C THR A 251 -10.74 25.25 16.73
N ASN A 252 -9.59 25.89 16.60
CA ASN A 252 -9.38 27.15 15.89
C ASN A 252 -9.06 26.99 14.40
N VAL A 253 -9.11 25.76 13.89
CA VAL A 253 -8.80 25.43 12.48
C VAL A 253 -10.06 24.95 11.78
N ASP A 254 -10.18 25.25 10.49
CA ASP A 254 -11.31 24.84 9.65
C ASP A 254 -11.25 23.34 9.32
N THR A 255 -11.53 22.54 10.34
CA THR A 255 -11.53 21.08 10.24
C THR A 255 -12.62 20.57 9.31
N LEU A 256 -13.78 21.25 9.26
CA LEU A 256 -14.90 20.82 8.44
C LEU A 256 -14.57 20.94 6.95
N SER A 257 -13.91 22.03 6.53
CA SER A 257 -13.44 22.19 5.14
C SER A 257 -12.42 21.12 4.75
N ALA A 258 -11.39 20.89 5.58
CA ALA A 258 -10.41 19.83 5.30
C ALA A 258 -11.04 18.43 5.27
N PHE A 259 -11.99 18.16 6.17
CA PHE A 259 -12.74 16.91 6.23
C PHE A 259 -13.61 16.71 4.98
N GLY A 260 -14.31 17.76 4.53
CA GLY A 260 -15.10 17.76 3.29
C GLY A 260 -14.24 17.49 2.06
N LYS A 261 -13.15 18.24 1.87
CA LYS A 261 -12.19 18.04 0.77
C LYS A 261 -11.64 16.61 0.72
N HIS A 262 -11.35 16.04 1.90
CA HIS A 262 -10.87 14.67 2.00
C HIS A 262 -11.89 13.70 1.39
N PHE A 263 -13.15 13.75 1.85
CA PHE A 263 -14.16 12.80 1.40
C PHE A 263 -14.64 13.08 -0.02
N GLU A 264 -14.62 14.32 -0.49
CA GLU A 264 -14.85 14.64 -1.90
C GLU A 264 -13.80 13.99 -2.81
N THR A 265 -12.53 14.07 -2.42
CA THR A 265 -11.44 13.37 -3.11
C THR A 265 -11.62 11.85 -3.07
N GLN A 266 -12.01 11.29 -1.91
CA GLN A 266 -12.26 9.85 -1.80
C GLN A 266 -13.43 9.40 -2.69
N LYS A 267 -14.54 10.15 -2.71
CA LYS A 267 -15.70 9.87 -3.55
C LYS A 267 -15.39 9.94 -5.03
N GLY A 268 -14.63 10.95 -5.47
CA GLY A 268 -14.21 11.06 -6.87
C GLY A 268 -13.37 9.87 -7.34
N LEU A 269 -12.63 9.22 -6.44
CA LEU A 269 -11.71 8.12 -6.78
C LEU A 269 -12.30 6.73 -6.58
N TYR A 270 -13.19 6.57 -5.61
CA TYR A 270 -13.67 5.25 -5.17
C TYR A 270 -15.20 5.14 -5.08
N GLY A 271 -15.94 6.21 -5.32
CA GLY A 271 -17.39 6.28 -5.11
C GLY A 271 -17.77 6.29 -3.62
N ASP A 272 -18.85 5.63 -3.25
CA ASP A 272 -19.39 5.70 -1.89
C ASP A 272 -18.37 5.22 -0.83
N GLN A 273 -18.48 5.76 0.38
CA GLN A 273 -17.49 5.54 1.44
C GLN A 273 -18.14 4.85 2.64
N VAL A 274 -17.76 3.59 2.87
CA VAL A 274 -18.15 2.87 4.09
C VAL A 274 -17.03 3.05 5.13
N VAL A 275 -17.25 3.95 6.08
CA VAL A 275 -16.23 4.37 7.05
C VAL A 275 -16.37 3.56 8.34
N VAL A 276 -15.47 2.61 8.54
CA VAL A 276 -15.42 1.79 9.76
C VAL A 276 -14.41 2.37 10.73
N ASN A 277 -14.91 2.97 11.81
CA ASN A 277 -14.11 3.51 12.89
C ASN A 277 -13.94 2.48 14.02
N LEU A 278 -12.69 2.08 14.28
CA LEU A 278 -12.30 1.08 15.29
C LEU A 278 -11.79 1.70 16.61
N VAL A 279 -11.95 3.02 16.76
CA VAL A 279 -11.59 3.76 17.97
C VAL A 279 -12.41 3.27 19.16
N ASN A 280 -11.75 3.13 20.32
CA ASN A 280 -12.41 2.74 21.56
C ASN A 280 -13.43 3.80 21.99
N LYS A 281 -14.64 3.36 22.38
CA LYS A 281 -15.70 4.25 22.87
C LYS A 281 -15.46 4.74 24.30
N LYS A 282 -14.44 4.20 24.96
CA LYS A 282 -14.08 4.53 26.35
C LYS A 282 -12.58 4.82 26.42
N LYS A 283 -12.17 5.57 27.45
CA LYS A 283 -10.77 5.88 27.78
C LYS A 283 -10.17 6.93 26.84
N TYR A 284 -8.85 6.93 26.70
CA TYR A 284 -8.05 7.93 25.99
C TYR A 284 -8.47 8.21 24.53
N GLU A 285 -9.03 7.23 23.81
CA GLU A 285 -9.42 7.41 22.39
C GLU A 285 -10.84 8.00 22.22
N GLU A 286 -11.64 8.10 23.28
CA GLU A 286 -13.05 8.54 23.21
C GLU A 286 -13.23 9.93 22.58
N PRO A 287 -12.43 10.97 22.92
CA PRO A 287 -12.57 12.30 22.32
C PRO A 287 -12.42 12.27 20.80
N MET A 288 -11.56 11.37 20.29
CA MET A 288 -11.33 11.20 18.85
C MET A 288 -12.53 10.56 18.16
N GLY A 289 -13.13 9.55 18.79
CA GLY A 289 -14.35 8.90 18.27
C GLY A 289 -15.53 9.88 18.22
N LEU A 290 -15.71 10.69 19.25
CA LEU A 290 -16.73 11.74 19.30
C LEU A 290 -16.51 12.82 18.25
N ALA A 291 -15.26 13.30 18.10
CA ALA A 291 -14.92 14.30 17.09
C ALA A 291 -15.20 13.79 15.68
N PHE A 292 -14.79 12.56 15.36
CA PHE A 292 -15.05 11.99 14.04
C PHE A 292 -16.54 11.83 13.77
N SER A 293 -17.31 11.29 14.72
CA SER A 293 -18.76 11.16 14.58
C SER A 293 -19.43 12.52 14.37
N ARG A 294 -18.98 13.56 15.09
CA ARG A 294 -19.50 14.93 14.96
C ARG A 294 -19.23 15.49 13.56
N TYR A 295 -18.00 15.39 13.04
CA TYR A 295 -17.70 15.93 11.71
C TYR A 295 -18.41 15.19 10.58
N THR A 296 -18.61 13.86 10.72
CA THR A 296 -19.44 13.13 9.75
C THR A 296 -20.90 13.60 9.78
N GLN A 297 -21.46 13.84 10.97
CA GLN A 297 -22.83 14.39 11.12
C GLN A 297 -22.95 15.83 10.61
N LEU A 298 -21.91 16.65 10.76
CA LEU A 298 -21.89 18.02 10.26
C LEU A 298 -21.77 18.08 8.74
N LEU A 299 -21.05 17.14 8.13
CA LEU A 299 -20.94 17.04 6.68
C LEU A 299 -22.26 16.51 6.05
N ASP A 300 -22.98 15.65 6.78
CA ASP A 300 -24.29 15.08 6.43
C ASP A 300 -24.40 14.59 4.97
N ASP A 301 -23.35 13.89 4.53
CA ASP A 301 -23.23 13.42 3.17
C ASP A 301 -23.84 12.01 3.03
N PRO A 302 -24.86 11.83 2.17
CA PRO A 302 -25.54 10.55 2.01
C PRO A 302 -24.63 9.44 1.43
N HIS A 303 -23.53 9.81 0.78
CA HIS A 303 -22.56 8.88 0.21
C HIS A 303 -21.53 8.38 1.24
N ILE A 304 -21.62 8.82 2.50
CA ILE A 304 -20.72 8.43 3.58
C ILE A 304 -21.49 7.62 4.63
N HIS A 305 -21.24 6.32 4.68
CA HIS A 305 -21.82 5.41 5.66
C HIS A 305 -20.85 5.21 6.83
N TYR A 306 -21.06 5.96 7.92
CA TYR A 306 -20.19 5.89 9.10
C TYR A 306 -20.64 4.85 10.13
N ILE A 307 -19.70 4.01 10.56
CA ILE A 307 -19.93 2.94 11.52
C ILE A 307 -18.86 3.00 12.62
N HIS A 308 -19.29 3.20 13.86
CA HIS A 308 -18.41 3.17 15.03
C HIS A 308 -18.46 1.81 15.72
N PHE A 309 -17.46 0.98 15.44
CA PHE A 309 -17.31 -0.37 15.98
C PHE A 309 -16.21 -0.41 17.05
N ASP A 310 -16.59 -0.59 18.33
CA ASP A 310 -15.61 -0.67 19.42
C ASP A 310 -14.91 -2.03 19.40
N PHE A 311 -13.74 -2.07 18.76
CA PHE A 311 -12.97 -3.29 18.61
C PHE A 311 -12.55 -3.92 19.94
N HIS A 312 -12.24 -3.12 20.98
CA HIS A 312 -11.79 -3.66 22.25
C HIS A 312 -12.92 -4.27 23.06
N GLN A 313 -14.09 -3.64 23.05
CA GLN A 313 -15.28 -4.19 23.69
C GLN A 313 -15.72 -5.48 22.97
N GLU A 314 -15.81 -5.44 21.65
CA GLU A 314 -16.37 -6.52 20.85
C GLU A 314 -15.41 -7.69 20.67
N CYS A 315 -14.11 -7.46 20.46
CA CYS A 315 -13.14 -8.54 20.28
C CYS A 315 -12.39 -8.93 21.58
N SER A 316 -12.86 -8.46 22.74
CA SER A 316 -12.28 -8.85 24.04
C SER A 316 -12.30 -10.38 24.24
N LYS A 317 -11.21 -10.90 24.83
CA LYS A 317 -11.02 -12.34 25.10
C LYS A 317 -10.95 -13.22 23.82
N MET A 318 -10.40 -12.69 22.73
CA MET A 318 -10.18 -13.44 21.47
C MET A 318 -11.47 -13.97 20.82
N ARG A 319 -12.60 -13.26 21.01
CA ARG A 319 -13.90 -13.65 20.45
C ARG A 319 -14.09 -13.09 19.04
N TRP A 320 -13.27 -13.60 18.12
CA TRP A 320 -13.19 -13.13 16.73
C TRP A 320 -14.42 -13.45 15.87
N HIS A 321 -15.29 -14.39 16.31
CA HIS A 321 -16.63 -14.56 15.75
C HIS A 321 -17.46 -13.25 15.78
N ARG A 322 -17.11 -12.29 16.63
CA ARG A 322 -17.76 -10.97 16.64
C ARG A 322 -17.33 -10.04 15.51
N LEU A 323 -16.28 -10.38 14.75
CA LEU A 323 -16.03 -9.71 13.47
C LEU A 323 -17.07 -10.08 12.42
N SER A 324 -17.71 -11.25 12.54
CA SER A 324 -18.88 -11.58 11.72
C SER A 324 -19.99 -10.56 11.95
N LEU A 325 -20.19 -10.04 13.19
CA LEU A 325 -21.17 -8.98 13.44
C LEU A 325 -20.86 -7.68 12.69
N LEU A 326 -19.58 -7.35 12.51
CA LEU A 326 -19.20 -6.20 11.70
C LEU A 326 -19.54 -6.46 10.24
N ILE A 327 -19.17 -7.63 9.70
CA ILE A 327 -19.49 -8.03 8.33
C ILE A 327 -21.01 -8.02 8.11
N ASP A 328 -21.79 -8.59 9.03
CA ASP A 328 -23.26 -8.60 8.96
C ASP A 328 -23.84 -7.18 8.90
N ARG A 329 -23.25 -6.22 9.61
CA ARG A 329 -23.69 -4.80 9.59
C ARG A 329 -23.34 -4.07 8.30
N ILE A 330 -22.29 -4.47 7.61
CA ILE A 330 -21.85 -3.85 6.35
C ILE A 330 -22.15 -4.70 5.12
N LYS A 331 -22.88 -5.82 5.31
CA LYS A 331 -23.06 -6.85 4.29
C LYS A 331 -23.76 -6.28 3.07
N ASP A 332 -24.85 -5.57 3.27
CA ASP A 332 -25.64 -4.97 2.18
C ASP A 332 -24.79 -3.97 1.39
N GLN A 333 -23.98 -3.16 2.08
CA GLN A 333 -23.05 -2.23 1.45
C GLN A 333 -21.93 -2.96 0.71
N LEU A 334 -21.36 -4.05 1.25
CA LEU A 334 -20.35 -4.87 0.58
C LEU A 334 -20.91 -5.61 -0.65
N GLU A 335 -22.18 -6.00 -0.60
CA GLU A 335 -22.88 -6.63 -1.72
C GLU A 335 -23.13 -5.62 -2.85
N ALA A 336 -23.59 -4.41 -2.50
CA ALA A 336 -23.77 -3.30 -3.44
C ALA A 336 -22.45 -2.73 -3.98
N GLN A 337 -21.39 -2.70 -3.17
CA GLN A 337 -20.04 -2.27 -3.53
C GLN A 337 -19.48 -3.08 -4.70
N TYR A 338 -19.79 -4.38 -4.68
CA TYR A 338 -19.25 -5.40 -5.57
C TYR A 338 -17.70 -5.36 -5.63
N TYR A 339 -17.10 -6.01 -6.61
CA TYR A 339 -15.66 -5.97 -6.88
C TYR A 339 -15.40 -5.74 -8.36
N PHE A 340 -14.22 -5.26 -8.71
CA PHE A 340 -13.86 -5.17 -10.12
C PHE A 340 -13.71 -6.60 -10.69
N SER A 341 -14.38 -6.88 -11.80
CA SER A 341 -14.21 -8.12 -12.55
C SER A 341 -14.17 -7.83 -14.04
N ALA A 342 -13.23 -8.49 -14.72
CA ALA A 342 -13.10 -8.39 -16.16
C ALA A 342 -12.54 -9.69 -16.74
N ARG A 343 -12.69 -9.86 -18.05
CA ARG A 343 -12.25 -11.04 -18.76
C ARG A 343 -11.40 -10.69 -19.97
N GLY A 344 -10.33 -11.46 -20.16
CA GLY A 344 -9.36 -11.23 -21.25
C GLY A 344 -8.30 -10.19 -20.91
N GLY A 345 -7.92 -9.40 -21.90
CA GLY A 345 -6.84 -8.41 -21.79
C GLY A 345 -5.44 -8.99 -22.03
N PRO A 346 -4.43 -8.12 -22.12
CA PRO A 346 -3.07 -8.51 -22.46
C PRO A 346 -2.53 -9.55 -21.47
N ILE A 347 -2.01 -10.65 -21.99
CA ILE A 347 -1.15 -11.58 -21.25
C ILE A 347 0.23 -11.39 -21.87
N ALA A 348 1.20 -10.94 -21.08
CA ALA A 348 2.57 -10.89 -21.55
C ALA A 348 3.08 -12.32 -21.68
N THR A 349 3.31 -12.78 -22.92
CA THR A 349 3.97 -14.06 -23.18
C THR A 349 5.38 -13.79 -23.72
N GLY A 350 6.41 -14.23 -22.99
CA GLY A 350 7.83 -14.08 -23.36
C GLY A 350 8.69 -13.28 -22.38
N SER A 351 10.02 -13.43 -22.48
CA SER A 351 10.99 -12.63 -21.70
C SER A 351 11.11 -11.22 -22.28
N ALA A 352 11.66 -10.29 -21.49
CA ALA A 352 11.64 -8.82 -21.70
C ALA A 352 12.12 -8.29 -23.07
N ALA A 353 12.68 -9.12 -23.94
CA ALA A 353 13.12 -8.75 -25.29
C ALA A 353 12.12 -9.09 -26.41
N THR A 354 11.12 -9.96 -26.15
CA THR A 354 10.14 -10.43 -27.14
C THR A 354 8.85 -10.82 -26.40
N THR A 355 8.09 -9.82 -25.97
CA THR A 355 6.76 -10.04 -25.40
C THR A 355 5.72 -10.04 -26.52
N ALA A 356 5.28 -11.22 -26.93
CA ALA A 356 4.06 -11.33 -27.74
C ALA A 356 2.87 -11.16 -26.80
N ILE A 357 2.03 -10.16 -27.06
CA ILE A 357 0.77 -9.97 -26.33
C ILE A 357 -0.29 -10.73 -27.11
N THR A 358 -0.82 -11.81 -26.54
CA THR A 358 -2.04 -12.43 -27.07
C THR A 358 -3.23 -11.53 -26.75
N THR A 359 -3.74 -10.83 -27.75
CA THR A 359 -4.76 -9.79 -27.59
C THR A 359 -6.16 -10.36 -27.76
N LYS A 360 -6.83 -10.68 -26.65
CA LYS A 360 -8.29 -10.54 -26.59
C LYS A 360 -8.60 -9.21 -25.90
N PRO A 361 -9.53 -8.40 -26.42
CA PRO A 361 -9.89 -7.14 -25.78
C PRO A 361 -10.38 -7.42 -24.36
N LEU A 362 -9.93 -6.61 -23.41
CA LEU A 362 -10.39 -6.71 -22.04
C LEU A 362 -11.85 -6.28 -21.98
N THR A 363 -12.73 -7.16 -21.49
CA THR A 363 -14.15 -6.85 -21.30
C THR A 363 -14.41 -6.73 -19.81
N VAL A 364 -14.76 -5.52 -19.36
CA VAL A 364 -15.15 -5.27 -17.97
C VAL A 364 -16.56 -5.79 -17.75
N ALA A 365 -16.71 -6.73 -16.82
CA ALA A 365 -18.02 -7.25 -16.42
C ALA A 365 -18.63 -6.36 -15.34
N HIS A 366 -17.83 -6.02 -14.32
CA HIS A 366 -18.28 -5.21 -13.21
C HIS A 366 -17.18 -4.28 -12.69
N ARG A 367 -17.61 -3.16 -12.11
CA ARG A 367 -16.75 -2.18 -11.41
C ARG A 367 -17.11 -2.15 -9.94
N GLN A 368 -16.10 -1.99 -9.11
CA GLN A 368 -16.26 -1.66 -7.71
C GLN A 368 -16.70 -0.18 -7.60
N THR A 369 -17.81 0.06 -6.91
CA THR A 369 -18.49 1.37 -6.83
C THR A 369 -18.33 2.09 -5.50
N SER A 370 -17.81 1.41 -4.48
CA SER A 370 -17.54 1.98 -3.16
C SER A 370 -16.30 1.34 -2.54
N VAL A 371 -15.81 1.89 -1.43
CA VAL A 371 -14.73 1.25 -0.65
C VAL A 371 -15.04 1.26 0.84
N VAL A 372 -14.59 0.22 1.53
CA VAL A 372 -14.50 0.23 2.99
C VAL A 372 -13.21 0.91 3.41
N ARG A 373 -13.36 2.05 4.09
CA ARG A 373 -12.28 2.77 4.74
C ARG A 373 -12.21 2.37 6.20
N THR A 374 -11.11 1.71 6.59
CA THR A 374 -10.87 1.34 7.99
C THR A 374 -10.00 2.38 8.70
N ASN A 375 -10.48 2.88 9.84
CA ASN A 375 -9.77 3.88 10.64
C ASN A 375 -9.47 3.34 12.04
N CYS A 376 -8.28 3.68 12.54
CA CYS A 376 -7.87 3.42 13.91
C CYS A 376 -6.93 4.54 14.36
N MET A 377 -6.96 4.88 15.65
CA MET A 377 -6.08 5.91 16.20
C MET A 377 -4.61 5.47 16.20
N ASP A 378 -4.34 4.21 16.51
CA ASP A 378 -2.98 3.78 16.88
C ASP A 378 -2.54 2.39 16.39
N CYS A 379 -3.47 1.47 16.11
CA CYS A 379 -3.12 0.07 15.91
C CYS A 379 -3.36 -0.34 14.46
N LEU A 380 -2.27 -0.40 13.69
CA LEU A 380 -2.27 -1.04 12.38
C LEU A 380 -2.83 -2.48 12.46
N ASP A 381 -2.60 -3.16 13.59
CA ASP A 381 -3.07 -4.52 13.86
C ASP A 381 -4.60 -4.62 13.81
N ARG A 382 -5.33 -3.65 14.40
CA ARG A 382 -6.82 -3.64 14.38
C ARG A 382 -7.35 -3.48 12.96
N THR A 383 -6.78 -2.51 12.22
CA THR A 383 -7.18 -2.26 10.83
C THR A 383 -6.85 -3.44 9.92
N ASN A 384 -5.67 -4.06 10.10
CA ASN A 384 -5.25 -5.18 9.26
C ASN A 384 -6.19 -6.38 9.43
N VAL A 385 -6.62 -6.68 10.65
CA VAL A 385 -7.54 -7.78 10.89
C VAL A 385 -8.92 -7.51 10.26
N VAL A 386 -9.44 -6.29 10.40
CA VAL A 386 -10.73 -5.95 9.75
C VAL A 386 -10.60 -6.04 8.22
N GLN A 387 -9.52 -5.49 7.66
CA GLN A 387 -9.28 -5.57 6.20
C GLN A 387 -9.14 -7.02 5.71
N SER A 388 -8.49 -7.90 6.49
CA SER A 388 -8.32 -9.30 6.10
C SER A 388 -9.63 -10.10 6.15
N VAL A 389 -10.52 -9.79 7.09
CA VAL A 389 -11.86 -10.41 7.15
C VAL A 389 -12.75 -9.95 5.99
N ILE A 390 -12.75 -8.65 5.66
CA ILE A 390 -13.50 -8.13 4.50
C ILE A 390 -12.95 -8.74 3.20
N ALA A 391 -11.62 -8.83 3.07
CA ALA A 391 -10.96 -9.47 1.93
C ALA A 391 -11.32 -10.96 1.81
N ARG A 392 -11.38 -11.69 2.93
CA ARG A 392 -11.83 -13.09 2.95
C ARG A 392 -13.28 -13.23 2.52
N TYR A 393 -14.18 -12.40 3.06
CA TYR A 393 -15.59 -12.40 2.67
C TYR A 393 -15.75 -12.17 1.17
N THR A 394 -15.03 -11.19 0.61
CA THR A 394 -15.07 -10.85 -0.81
C THR A 394 -14.50 -11.98 -1.67
N LEU A 395 -13.37 -12.57 -1.27
CA LEU A 395 -12.76 -13.69 -1.97
C LEU A 395 -13.68 -14.92 -2.02
N THR A 396 -14.41 -15.21 -0.93
CA THR A 396 -15.42 -16.29 -0.91
C THR A 396 -16.51 -16.05 -1.95
N ARG A 397 -16.97 -14.80 -2.10
CA ARG A 397 -17.94 -14.44 -3.15
C ARG A 397 -17.37 -14.64 -4.55
N VAL A 398 -16.15 -14.19 -4.81
CA VAL A 398 -15.46 -14.40 -6.10
C VAL A 398 -15.40 -15.88 -6.46
N PHE A 399 -15.04 -16.75 -5.51
CA PHE A 399 -14.95 -18.18 -5.78
C PHE A 399 -16.30 -18.86 -5.98
N ARG A 400 -17.36 -18.39 -5.31
CA ARG A 400 -18.73 -18.85 -5.57
C ARG A 400 -19.20 -18.44 -6.96
N GLU A 401 -18.91 -17.22 -7.38
CA GLU A 401 -19.27 -16.74 -8.73
C GLU A 401 -18.50 -17.47 -9.83
N LEU A 402 -17.23 -17.83 -9.58
CA LEU A 402 -16.44 -18.67 -10.48
C LEU A 402 -16.86 -20.14 -10.50
N GLY A 403 -17.81 -20.56 -9.66
CA GLY A 403 -18.21 -21.95 -9.51
C GLY A 403 -17.15 -22.85 -8.86
N VAL A 404 -16.12 -22.27 -8.24
CA VAL A 404 -15.07 -23.00 -7.50
C VAL A 404 -15.57 -23.46 -6.14
N LEU A 405 -16.40 -22.66 -5.48
CA LEU A 405 -17.04 -22.99 -4.21
C LEU A 405 -18.55 -23.09 -4.35
N GLU A 406 -19.16 -24.00 -3.61
CA GLU A 406 -20.60 -24.09 -3.48
C GLU A 406 -21.14 -23.02 -2.52
N THR A 407 -22.47 -22.79 -2.55
CA THR A 407 -23.11 -21.71 -1.76
C THR A 407 -22.93 -21.87 -0.25
N HIS A 408 -22.81 -23.10 0.24
CA HIS A 408 -22.65 -23.42 1.65
C HIS A 408 -21.18 -23.46 2.10
N GLU A 409 -20.24 -23.55 1.17
CA GLU A 409 -18.81 -23.66 1.46
C GLU A 409 -18.17 -22.29 1.68
N ASN A 410 -17.17 -22.24 2.54
CA ASN A 410 -16.36 -21.06 2.81
C ASN A 410 -14.89 -21.36 2.55
N ILE A 411 -14.11 -20.30 2.34
CA ILE A 411 -12.66 -20.43 2.14
C ILE A 411 -11.96 -21.05 3.36
N ASP A 412 -12.53 -20.89 4.55
CA ASP A 412 -11.98 -21.42 5.80
C ASP A 412 -12.02 -22.95 5.85
N ASP A 413 -12.88 -23.57 5.05
CA ASP A 413 -12.96 -25.03 4.93
C ASP A 413 -11.72 -25.60 4.20
N PHE A 414 -10.93 -24.74 3.54
CA PHE A 414 -9.74 -25.10 2.76
C PHE A 414 -8.46 -24.66 3.49
N MET A 415 -8.03 -25.46 4.46
CA MET A 415 -6.87 -25.19 5.32
C MET A 415 -5.58 -24.70 4.62
N PRO A 416 -5.15 -25.25 3.45
CA PRO A 416 -3.96 -24.75 2.77
C PRO A 416 -4.12 -23.30 2.28
N LEU A 417 -5.28 -22.98 1.72
CA LEU A 417 -5.61 -21.62 1.29
C LEU A 417 -5.74 -20.69 2.48
N GLU A 418 -6.43 -21.12 3.54
CA GLU A 418 -6.59 -20.33 4.75
C GLU A 418 -5.23 -19.98 5.38
N THR A 419 -4.34 -20.97 5.49
CA THR A 419 -2.98 -20.78 6.01
C THR A 419 -2.18 -19.80 5.15
N MET A 420 -2.29 -19.91 3.82
CA MET A 420 -1.66 -18.97 2.88
C MET A 420 -2.17 -17.54 3.10
N LEU A 421 -3.50 -17.34 3.17
CA LEU A 421 -4.11 -16.03 3.38
C LEU A 421 -3.67 -15.42 4.72
N ARG A 422 -3.69 -16.20 5.81
CA ARG A 422 -3.23 -15.78 7.13
C ARG A 422 -1.78 -15.32 7.10
N ASN A 423 -0.89 -16.09 6.46
CA ASN A 423 0.51 -15.72 6.31
C ASN A 423 0.70 -14.42 5.52
N VAL A 424 0.03 -14.29 4.37
CA VAL A 424 0.15 -13.09 3.53
C VAL A 424 -0.37 -11.84 4.25
N TRP A 425 -1.50 -11.93 4.96
CA TRP A 425 -2.05 -10.81 5.72
C TRP A 425 -1.24 -10.49 6.98
N ALA A 426 -0.54 -11.46 7.57
CA ALA A 426 0.42 -11.22 8.65
C ALA A 426 1.66 -10.46 8.13
N ASP A 427 2.25 -10.93 7.03
CA ASP A 427 3.41 -10.30 6.40
C ASP A 427 3.06 -8.87 5.91
N HIS A 428 1.83 -8.66 5.41
CA HIS A 428 1.30 -7.34 5.09
C HIS A 428 1.24 -6.40 6.30
N ALA A 429 0.77 -6.90 7.46
CA ALA A 429 0.72 -6.12 8.69
C ALA A 429 2.12 -5.66 9.11
N ASP A 430 3.07 -6.58 9.09
CA ASP A 430 4.47 -6.31 9.42
C ASP A 430 5.10 -5.26 8.50
N ALA A 431 4.96 -5.46 7.19
CA ALA A 431 5.54 -4.56 6.20
C ALA A 431 5.07 -3.13 6.37
N ILE A 432 3.75 -2.91 6.47
CA ILE A 432 3.24 -1.55 6.60
C ILE A 432 3.49 -0.96 8.00
N SER A 433 3.59 -1.79 9.04
CA SER A 433 3.99 -1.33 10.36
C SER A 433 5.42 -0.81 10.37
N ILE A 434 6.34 -1.52 9.71
CA ILE A 434 7.75 -1.09 9.64
C ILE A 434 7.84 0.23 8.89
N VAL A 435 7.09 0.38 7.80
CA VAL A 435 7.05 1.60 6.99
C VAL A 435 6.46 2.80 7.77
N TYR A 436 5.56 2.56 8.73
CA TYR A 436 4.90 3.61 9.50
C TYR A 436 5.59 3.96 10.84
N SER A 437 5.99 2.95 11.62
CA SER A 437 6.55 3.11 12.98
C SER A 437 7.97 2.57 13.13
N GLY A 438 8.63 2.15 12.05
CA GLY A 438 10.00 1.64 12.10
C GLY A 438 10.16 0.28 12.79
N THR A 439 9.07 -0.41 13.12
CA THR A 439 9.07 -1.74 13.77
C THR A 439 7.95 -2.61 13.21
N GLY A 440 8.10 -3.93 13.34
CA GLY A 440 7.07 -4.92 12.97
C GLY A 440 5.73 -4.64 13.66
N ALA A 441 4.66 -5.20 13.11
CA ALA A 441 3.34 -5.08 13.71
C ALA A 441 3.32 -5.79 15.07
N LEU A 442 2.38 -5.40 15.93
CA LEU A 442 2.16 -6.16 17.17
C LEU A 442 1.13 -7.25 16.87
N LYS A 443 1.21 -8.39 17.55
CA LYS A 443 0.29 -9.53 17.38
C LYS A 443 0.32 -10.17 15.98
N THR A 444 1.46 -10.14 15.30
CA THR A 444 1.63 -10.78 13.98
C THR A 444 1.55 -12.30 14.09
N ASP A 445 1.99 -12.85 15.21
CA ASP A 445 1.81 -14.25 15.59
C ASP A 445 0.34 -14.66 15.58
N PHE A 446 -0.56 -13.82 16.10
CA PHE A 446 -1.99 -14.08 16.11
C PHE A 446 -2.58 -14.14 14.69
N THR A 447 -2.13 -13.25 13.80
CA THR A 447 -2.58 -13.25 12.39
C THR A 447 -2.10 -14.53 11.68
N ARG A 448 -0.90 -15.02 12.03
CA ARG A 448 -0.28 -16.21 11.45
C ARG A 448 -0.86 -17.53 11.97
N THR A 449 -1.16 -17.64 13.26
CA THR A 449 -1.50 -18.93 13.90
C THR A 449 -2.90 -18.98 14.50
N GLY A 450 -3.62 -17.85 14.58
CA GLY A 450 -4.93 -17.76 15.24
C GLY A 450 -4.88 -17.88 16.77
N GLN A 451 -3.70 -18.00 17.39
CA GLN A 451 -3.50 -18.02 18.83
C GLN A 451 -2.27 -17.19 19.22
N ARG A 452 -2.27 -16.62 20.43
CA ARG A 452 -1.13 -15.84 20.92
C ARG A 452 -0.06 -16.78 21.46
N THR A 453 1.15 -16.68 20.90
CA THR A 453 2.30 -17.47 21.35
C THR A 453 3.08 -16.69 22.42
N ARG A 454 3.69 -17.39 23.39
CA ARG A 454 4.55 -16.73 24.41
C ARG A 454 5.72 -15.98 23.78
N LEU A 455 6.22 -16.49 22.67
CA LEU A 455 7.31 -15.91 21.88
C LEU A 455 6.86 -14.64 21.14
N GLY A 456 5.65 -14.65 20.56
CA GLY A 456 5.04 -13.45 19.97
C GLY A 456 4.74 -12.35 20.99
N ALA A 457 4.33 -12.71 22.21
CA ALA A 457 4.15 -11.73 23.29
C ALA A 457 5.48 -11.09 23.75
N LEU A 458 6.60 -11.82 23.70
CA LEU A 458 7.93 -11.27 23.97
C LEU A 458 8.38 -10.33 22.84
N GLN A 459 8.17 -10.74 21.58
CA GLN A 459 8.48 -9.93 20.40
C GLN A 459 7.65 -8.63 20.37
N ASP A 460 6.38 -8.69 20.79
CA ASP A 460 5.51 -7.53 20.97
C ASP A 460 6.09 -6.55 22.00
N GLY A 461 6.66 -7.07 23.09
CA GLY A 461 7.32 -6.28 24.12
C GLY A 461 8.54 -5.55 23.58
N VAL A 462 9.41 -6.27 22.85
CA VAL A 462 10.58 -5.67 22.19
C VAL A 462 10.16 -4.63 21.15
N ASN A 463 9.19 -4.93 20.29
CA ASN A 463 8.66 -3.99 19.30
C ASN A 463 8.07 -2.73 19.96
N SER A 464 7.44 -2.87 21.13
CA SER A 464 6.89 -1.75 21.90
C SER A 464 7.98 -0.89 22.53
N ILE A 465 9.06 -1.50 23.06
CA ILE A 465 10.23 -0.78 23.59
C ILE A 465 10.98 -0.05 22.47
N VAL A 466 11.22 -0.72 21.33
CA VAL A 466 11.87 -0.10 20.18
C VAL A 466 11.03 1.06 19.63
N ARG A 467 9.70 0.93 19.59
CA ARG A 467 8.80 2.05 19.25
C ARG A 467 8.97 3.20 20.24
N TYR A 468 9.00 2.91 21.54
CA TYR A 468 9.17 3.95 22.55
C TYR A 468 10.51 4.68 22.42
N VAL A 469 11.61 3.96 22.18
CA VAL A 469 12.93 4.56 22.00
C VAL A 469 13.00 5.36 20.71
N LYS A 470 12.53 4.81 19.58
CA LYS A 470 12.52 5.53 18.30
C LYS A 470 11.72 6.82 18.38
N ASN A 471 10.48 6.72 18.85
CA ASN A 471 9.56 7.84 18.92
C ASN A 471 10.00 8.99 19.85
N ASN A 472 10.88 8.74 20.83
CA ASN A 472 11.33 9.75 21.79
C ASN A 472 12.76 10.23 21.56
N TYR A 473 13.62 9.44 20.88
CA TYR A 473 15.06 9.71 20.82
C TYR A 473 15.71 9.56 19.44
N LEU A 474 15.04 8.95 18.45
CA LEU A 474 15.62 8.68 17.13
C LEU A 474 14.77 9.20 15.95
N ASP A 475 13.60 9.77 16.23
CA ASP A 475 12.66 10.35 15.25
C ASP A 475 12.92 11.84 15.00
#